data_AF-A0A1H1ZDV3-F1
#
_entry.id   AF-A0A1H1ZDV3-F1
#
_cell.length_a   1.000
_cell.length_b   1.000
_cell.length_c   1.000
_cell.angle_alpha   90.00
_cell.angle_beta   90.00
_cell.angle_gamma   90.00
#
_symmetry.space_group_name_H-M   'P 1'
#
loop_
_entity.id
_entity.type
_entity.pdbx_description
1 polymer ?
#
loop_
_entity_poly.entity_id
_entity_poly.type
_entity_poly.pdbx_seq_one_letter_code
_entity_poly.pdbx_strand_id
1 'polypeptide(L)'
;MTTRFEPALTPAPVARAASDSRYVLTGLPLAAGALLVPVTVLVIGAGLAVAGVGLPLMMFALMQARGFAAAERERVAVVLGREIPHPVYRTVGAATLPGKLLSVLLDRQTWRDLGHAAFRWIPSVVSFTLVATWWAAILGGLSWALWGWSRPSDDGSYLMAAGFYATVTLGFALTLPPVAGWAARFEARFAVRLLTGRPAVR
;
A
#
# COMPACT_ATOMS: atom_id res chain seq x y z
N MET A 1 -9.03 23.38 32.59
CA MET A 1 -9.17 22.46 31.44
C MET A 1 -7.78 21.89 31.15
N THR A 2 -7.45 20.76 31.78
CA THR A 2 -6.10 20.14 31.74
C THR A 2 -6.09 19.06 30.67
N THR A 3 -5.46 19.33 29.53
CA THR A 3 -5.05 18.30 28.55
C THR A 3 -3.96 17.46 29.18
N ARG A 4 -4.33 16.35 29.83
CA ARG A 4 -3.37 15.28 30.13
C ARG A 4 -2.84 14.77 28.79
N PHE A 5 -1.56 14.98 28.54
CA PHE A 5 -0.84 14.19 27.55
C PHE A 5 -0.80 12.75 28.08
N GLU A 6 -1.71 11.91 27.59
CA GLU A 6 -1.56 10.47 27.76
C GLU A 6 -0.22 10.09 27.10
N PRO A 7 0.65 9.34 27.81
CA PRO A 7 1.86 8.83 27.20
C PRO A 7 1.41 7.95 26.04
N ALA A 8 1.71 8.37 24.81
CA ALA A 8 1.51 7.55 23.64
C ALA A 8 2.26 6.24 23.89
N LEU A 9 1.52 5.18 24.23
CA LEU A 9 2.07 3.85 24.43
C LEU A 9 2.78 3.51 23.12
N THR A 10 4.12 3.55 23.13
CA THR A 10 4.90 3.14 21.97
C THR A 10 4.52 1.70 21.69
N PRO A 11 3.90 1.39 20.55
CA PRO A 11 3.44 0.03 20.29
C PRO A 11 4.64 -0.91 20.38
N ALA A 12 4.44 -2.06 21.03
CA ALA A 12 5.47 -3.08 21.14
C ALA A 12 6.04 -3.39 19.73
N PRO A 13 7.35 -3.69 19.62
CA PRO A 13 8.01 -3.90 18.32
C PRO A 13 7.30 -4.94 17.45
N VAL A 14 6.68 -5.94 18.07
CA VAL A 14 5.86 -6.97 17.39
C VAL A 14 4.57 -6.39 16.81
N ALA A 15 3.86 -5.54 17.56
CA ALA A 15 2.65 -4.87 17.09
C ALA A 15 2.95 -3.92 15.92
N ARG A 16 4.10 -3.25 15.96
CA ARG A 16 4.59 -2.41 14.85
C ARG A 16 4.91 -3.25 13.61
N ALA A 17 5.64 -4.36 13.78
CA ALA A 17 5.98 -5.27 12.67
C ALA A 17 4.73 -5.89 12.02
N ALA A 18 3.71 -6.21 12.81
CA ALA A 18 2.42 -6.70 12.31
C ALA A 18 1.67 -5.63 11.51
N SER A 19 1.64 -4.38 12.00
CA SER A 19 1.04 -3.25 11.28
C SER A 19 1.77 -2.95 9.96
N ASP A 20 3.10 -2.90 9.99
CA ASP A 20 3.93 -2.65 8.80
C ASP A 20 3.79 -3.80 7.77
N SER A 21 3.77 -5.06 8.24
CA SER A 21 3.51 -6.22 7.37
C SER A 21 2.13 -6.15 6.73
N ARG A 22 1.09 -5.84 7.51
CA ARG A 22 -0.28 -5.69 7.00
C ARG A 22 -0.36 -4.58 5.95
N TYR A 23 0.28 -3.43 6.21
CA TYR A 23 0.33 -2.32 5.26
C TYR A 23 0.98 -2.75 3.93
N VAL A 24 2.13 -3.41 3.97
CA VAL A 24 2.83 -3.85 2.75
C VAL A 24 2.06 -4.96 2.02
N LEU A 25 1.59 -5.98 2.74
CA LEU A 25 0.89 -7.12 2.14
C LEU A 25 -0.43 -6.73 1.50
N THR A 26 -1.15 -5.74 2.07
CA THR A 26 -2.37 -5.20 1.45
C THR A 26 -2.08 -4.11 0.40
N GLY A 27 -0.85 -3.61 0.31
CA GLY A 27 -0.45 -2.59 -0.65
C GLY A 27 -0.55 -3.04 -2.10
N LEU A 28 -0.13 -4.28 -2.40
CA LEU A 28 -0.17 -4.82 -3.77
C LEU A 28 -1.61 -5.02 -4.31
N PRO A 29 -2.55 -5.69 -3.60
CA PRO A 29 -3.94 -5.79 -4.04
C PRO A 29 -4.60 -4.42 -4.26
N LEU A 30 -4.33 -3.46 -3.36
CA LEU A 30 -4.84 -2.10 -3.50
C LEU A 30 -4.23 -1.38 -4.71
N ALA A 31 -2.93 -1.53 -4.95
CA ALA A 31 -2.27 -0.95 -6.11
C ALA A 31 -2.77 -1.57 -7.43
N ALA A 32 -3.03 -2.88 -7.45
CA ALA A 32 -3.63 -3.54 -8.60
C ALA A 32 -5.04 -3.01 -8.89
N GLY A 33 -5.89 -2.88 -7.87
CA GLY A 33 -7.21 -2.26 -8.01
C GLY A 33 -7.15 -0.80 -8.47
N ALA A 34 -6.21 -0.03 -7.92
CA ALA A 34 -5.98 1.36 -8.29
C ALA A 34 -5.45 1.51 -9.72
N LEU A 35 -4.69 0.54 -10.24
CA LEU A 35 -4.30 0.53 -11.64
C LEU A 35 -5.47 0.11 -12.53
N LEU A 36 -6.01 -1.10 -12.30
CA LEU A 36 -6.94 -1.74 -13.21
C LEU A 36 -8.28 -0.99 -13.31
N VAL A 37 -8.86 -0.57 -12.19
CA VAL A 37 -10.23 -0.01 -12.18
C VAL A 37 -10.28 1.36 -12.87
N PRO A 38 -9.63 2.42 -12.37
CA PRO A 38 -9.76 3.74 -12.99
C PRO A 38 -9.10 3.80 -14.37
N VAL A 39 -8.00 3.10 -14.63
CA VAL A 39 -7.35 3.15 -15.96
C VAL A 39 -8.22 2.47 -17.02
N THR A 40 -8.82 1.31 -16.72
CA THR A 40 -9.72 0.64 -17.66
C THR A 40 -10.94 1.51 -17.97
N VAL A 41 -11.59 2.06 -16.93
CA VAL A 41 -12.74 2.97 -17.10
C VAL A 41 -12.35 4.22 -17.88
N LEU A 42 -11.15 4.76 -17.66
CA LEU A 42 -10.65 5.93 -18.39
C LEU A 42 -10.44 5.62 -19.88
N VAL A 43 -9.81 4.49 -20.21
CA VAL A 43 -9.57 4.08 -21.60
C VAL A 43 -10.89 3.83 -22.33
N ILE A 44 -11.83 3.13 -21.68
CA ILE A 44 -13.19 2.94 -22.22
C ILE A 44 -13.90 4.29 -22.39
N GLY A 45 -13.81 5.16 -21.39
CA GLY A 45 -14.42 6.50 -21.41
C GLY A 45 -13.85 7.37 -22.52
N ALA A 46 -12.55 7.33 -22.76
CA ALA A 46 -11.91 8.04 -23.87
C ALA A 46 -12.40 7.51 -25.23
N GLY A 47 -12.51 6.19 -25.39
CA GLY A 47 -13.06 5.59 -26.61
C GLY A 47 -14.53 5.93 -26.87
N LEU A 48 -15.33 6.02 -25.79
CA LEU A 48 -16.74 6.39 -25.84
C LEU A 48 -16.99 7.92 -25.85
N ALA A 49 -15.94 8.74 -25.86
CA ALA A 49 -16.10 10.19 -25.86
C ALA A 49 -16.86 10.69 -27.09
N VAL A 50 -16.66 10.04 -28.23
CA VAL A 50 -17.37 10.33 -29.50
C VAL A 50 -18.88 10.12 -29.37
N ALA A 51 -19.31 9.17 -28.53
CA ALA A 51 -20.72 8.88 -28.29
C ALA A 51 -21.38 9.79 -27.23
N GLY A 52 -20.64 10.77 -26.68
CA GLY A 52 -21.12 11.66 -25.62
C GLY A 52 -21.15 11.04 -24.21
N VAL A 53 -21.25 9.71 -24.11
CA VAL A 53 -21.24 8.96 -22.83
C VAL A 53 -19.84 8.83 -22.23
N GLY A 54 -18.79 9.06 -23.01
CA GLY A 54 -17.41 8.97 -22.53
C GLY A 54 -17.04 9.98 -21.45
N LEU A 55 -17.57 11.21 -21.52
CA LEU A 55 -17.23 12.27 -20.57
C LEU A 55 -17.66 11.92 -19.12
N PRO A 56 -18.92 11.48 -18.87
CA PRO A 56 -19.30 10.94 -17.57
C PRO A 56 -18.43 9.76 -17.09
N LEU A 57 -18.06 8.88 -18.00
CA LEU A 57 -17.27 7.69 -17.67
C LEU A 57 -15.83 8.04 -17.28
N MET A 58 -15.21 8.99 -17.98
CA MET A 58 -13.91 9.55 -17.60
C MET A 58 -13.96 10.24 -16.24
N MET A 59 -15.02 11.00 -15.95
CA MET A 59 -15.20 11.59 -14.62
C MET A 59 -15.32 10.53 -13.53
N PHE A 60 -16.06 9.44 -13.80
CA PHE A 60 -16.14 8.31 -12.89
C PHE A 60 -14.76 7.69 -12.63
N ALA A 61 -13.96 7.43 -13.67
CA ALA A 61 -12.58 6.96 -13.53
C ALA A 61 -11.72 7.87 -12.64
N LEU A 62 -11.81 9.18 -12.85
CA LEU A 62 -11.06 10.17 -12.09
C LEU A 62 -11.50 10.22 -10.61
N MET A 63 -12.80 10.05 -10.33
CA MET A 63 -13.29 9.92 -8.95
C MET A 63 -12.79 8.65 -8.27
N GLN A 64 -12.76 7.52 -8.99
CA GLN A 64 -12.17 6.27 -8.48
C GLN A 64 -10.69 6.46 -8.14
N ALA A 65 -9.91 7.09 -9.03
CA ALA A 65 -8.50 7.39 -8.78
C ALA A 65 -8.30 8.27 -7.52
N ARG A 66 -9.16 9.27 -7.33
CA ARG A 66 -9.15 10.12 -6.12
C ARG A 66 -9.49 9.33 -4.87
N GLY A 67 -10.44 8.41 -4.93
CA GLY A 67 -10.79 7.50 -3.83
C GLY A 67 -9.59 6.63 -3.40
N PHE A 68 -8.90 6.02 -4.37
CA PHE A 68 -7.69 5.23 -4.09
C PHE A 68 -6.55 6.09 -3.52
N ALA A 69 -6.38 7.32 -4.01
CA ALA A 69 -5.39 8.24 -3.48
C ALA A 69 -5.74 8.72 -2.05
N ALA A 70 -7.02 8.91 -1.72
CA ALA A 70 -7.47 9.23 -0.38
C ALA A 70 -7.21 8.07 0.59
N ALA A 71 -7.62 6.85 0.23
CA ALA A 71 -7.38 5.65 1.03
C ALA A 71 -5.88 5.44 1.29
N GLU A 72 -5.02 5.73 0.32
CA GLU A 72 -3.58 5.60 0.53
C GLU A 72 -3.01 6.65 1.49
N ARG A 73 -3.51 7.89 1.46
CA ARG A 73 -3.09 8.93 2.42
C ARG A 73 -3.40 8.52 3.86
N GLU A 74 -4.58 7.93 4.10
CA GLU A 74 -4.96 7.41 5.42
C GLU A 74 -4.03 6.27 5.87
N ARG A 75 -3.75 5.31 4.97
CA ARG A 75 -2.86 4.18 5.28
C ARG A 75 -1.44 4.63 5.57
N VAL A 76 -0.91 5.57 4.79
CA VAL A 76 0.43 6.12 5.00
C VAL A 76 0.53 6.94 6.29
N ALA A 77 -0.54 7.64 6.68
CA ALA A 77 -0.56 8.41 7.93
C ALA A 77 -0.31 7.53 9.16
N VAL A 78 -0.87 6.32 9.19
CA VAL A 78 -0.63 5.33 10.25
C VAL A 78 0.85 4.91 10.30
N VAL A 79 1.48 4.68 9.14
CA VAL A 79 2.87 4.23 9.07
C VAL A 79 3.86 5.35 9.41
N LEU A 80 3.63 6.56 8.90
CA LEU A 80 4.51 7.71 9.11
C LEU A 80 4.26 8.43 10.45
N GLY A 81 3.14 8.15 11.12
CA GLY A 81 2.77 8.81 12.38
C GLY A 81 2.47 10.31 12.22
N ARG A 82 2.11 10.74 11.01
CA ARG A 82 1.73 12.13 10.71
C ARG A 82 0.64 12.17 9.65
N GLU A 83 -0.26 13.13 9.77
CA GLU A 83 -1.26 13.39 8.76
C GLU A 83 -0.61 13.93 7.47
N ILE A 84 -1.05 13.42 6.33
CA ILE A 84 -0.68 13.96 5.02
C ILE A 84 -1.73 15.01 4.66
N PRO A 85 -1.33 16.24 4.28
CA PRO A 85 -2.28 17.29 3.90
C PRO A 85 -3.24 16.80 2.81
N HIS A 86 -4.55 16.92 3.06
CA HIS A 86 -5.55 16.63 2.05
C HIS A 86 -5.46 17.64 0.90
N PRO A 87 -5.53 17.20 -0.37
CA PRO A 87 -5.50 18.11 -1.50
C PRO A 87 -6.71 19.04 -1.46
N VAL A 88 -6.48 20.33 -1.69
CA VAL A 88 -7.56 21.27 -2.00
C VAL A 88 -7.93 21.05 -3.46
N TYR A 89 -9.00 20.28 -3.67
CA TYR A 89 -9.55 20.10 -5.01
C TYR A 89 -10.29 21.36 -5.42
N ARG A 90 -10.13 21.75 -6.67
CA ARG A 90 -10.81 22.93 -7.20
C ARG A 90 -12.30 22.65 -7.32
N THR A 91 -13.10 23.12 -6.37
CA THR A 91 -14.56 23.15 -6.51
C THR A 91 -14.90 24.33 -7.41
N VAL A 92 -15.03 24.09 -8.71
CA VAL A 92 -15.44 25.15 -9.63
C VAL A 92 -16.95 25.35 -9.53
N GLY A 93 -17.38 26.59 -9.24
CA GLY A 93 -18.79 27.02 -9.21
C GLY A 93 -19.42 27.07 -10.60
N ALA A 94 -19.19 26.07 -11.44
CA ALA A 94 -19.80 25.97 -12.76
C ALA A 94 -21.29 25.64 -12.61
N ALA A 95 -22.16 26.46 -13.20
CA ALA A 95 -23.61 26.30 -13.13
C ALA A 95 -24.12 25.08 -13.93
N THR A 96 -23.36 24.62 -14.95
CA THR A 96 -23.80 23.58 -15.89
C THR A 96 -23.01 22.27 -15.70
N LEU A 97 -23.69 21.12 -15.89
CA LEU A 97 -23.10 19.78 -15.79
C LEU A 97 -21.84 19.60 -16.67
N PRO A 98 -21.84 20.03 -17.95
CA PRO A 98 -20.66 19.94 -18.82
C PRO A 98 -19.48 20.79 -18.33
N GLY A 99 -19.76 21.98 -17.78
CA GLY A 99 -18.72 22.85 -17.20
C GLY A 99 -18.07 22.23 -15.96
N LYS A 100 -18.86 21.54 -15.12
CA LYS A 100 -18.33 20.76 -13.99
C LYS A 100 -17.46 19.59 -14.47
N LEU A 101 -17.91 18.82 -15.46
CA LEU A 101 -17.15 17.72 -16.08
C LEU A 101 -15.80 18.20 -16.64
N LEU A 102 -15.81 19.29 -17.42
CA LEU A 102 -14.60 19.86 -17.99
C LEU A 102 -13.63 20.36 -16.90
N SER A 103 -14.14 20.92 -15.81
CA SER A 103 -13.31 21.41 -14.72
C SER A 103 -12.51 20.31 -14.00
N VAL A 104 -13.09 19.11 -13.86
CA VAL A 104 -12.42 17.95 -13.29
C VAL A 104 -11.36 17.42 -14.25
N LEU A 105 -11.67 17.38 -15.55
CA LEU A 105 -10.71 16.99 -16.59
C LEU A 105 -9.55 17.98 -16.73
N LEU A 106 -9.75 19.25 -16.42
CA LEU A 106 -8.69 20.26 -16.43
C LEU A 106 -7.95 20.40 -15.10
N ASP A 107 -8.39 19.69 -14.05
CA ASP A 107 -7.76 19.74 -12.74
C ASP A 107 -6.46 18.93 -12.72
N ARG A 108 -5.33 19.63 -12.62
CA ARG A 108 -3.99 19.03 -12.53
C ARG A 108 -3.86 18.06 -11.35
N GLN A 109 -4.56 18.30 -10.23
CA GLN A 109 -4.47 17.40 -9.08
C GLN A 109 -5.08 16.03 -9.38
N THR A 110 -6.20 16.03 -10.08
CA THR A 110 -6.92 14.81 -10.45
C THR A 110 -6.10 13.91 -11.39
N TRP A 111 -5.34 14.49 -12.33
CA TRP A 111 -4.38 13.74 -13.14
C TRP A 111 -3.20 13.18 -12.35
N ARG A 112 -2.78 13.85 -11.27
CA ARG A 112 -1.71 13.35 -10.39
C ARG A 112 -2.20 12.17 -9.55
N ASP A 113 -3.44 12.20 -9.08
CA ASP A 113 -4.04 11.06 -8.38
C ASP A 113 -4.17 9.85 -9.32
N LEU A 114 -4.53 10.06 -10.60
CA LEU A 114 -4.51 9.01 -11.61
C LEU A 114 -3.08 8.49 -11.89
N GLY A 115 -2.10 9.37 -12.02
CA GLY A 115 -0.70 8.99 -12.16
C GLY A 115 -0.21 8.17 -10.97
N HIS A 116 -0.57 8.57 -9.74
CA HIS A 116 -0.30 7.78 -8.55
C HIS A 116 -0.94 6.39 -8.65
N ALA A 117 -2.22 6.31 -9.02
CA ALA A 117 -2.92 5.05 -9.20
C ALA A 117 -2.23 4.14 -10.25
N ALA A 118 -1.71 4.73 -11.33
CA ALA A 118 -1.02 4.02 -12.41
C ALA A 118 0.39 3.52 -12.06
N PHE A 119 1.12 4.20 -11.17
CA PHE A 119 2.53 3.87 -10.87
C PHE A 119 2.75 3.26 -9.48
N ARG A 120 1.76 3.30 -8.59
CA ARG A 120 1.86 2.77 -7.23
C ARG A 120 2.22 1.28 -7.18
N TRP A 121 1.82 0.49 -8.17
CA TRP A 121 2.11 -0.95 -8.17
C TRP A 121 3.62 -1.26 -8.12
N ILE A 122 4.48 -0.38 -8.64
CA ILE A 122 5.93 -0.58 -8.71
C ILE A 122 6.54 -0.79 -7.31
N PRO A 123 6.47 0.18 -6.36
CA PRO A 123 6.98 -0.03 -5.02
C PRO A 123 6.19 -1.09 -4.23
N SER A 124 4.89 -1.25 -4.50
CA SER A 124 4.07 -2.24 -3.81
C SER A 124 4.48 -3.67 -4.16
N VAL A 125 4.84 -3.97 -5.42
CA VAL A 125 5.37 -5.30 -5.81
C VAL A 125 6.68 -5.58 -5.07
N VAL A 126 7.64 -4.66 -5.09
CA VAL A 126 8.95 -4.85 -4.43
C VAL A 126 8.77 -5.10 -2.93
N SER A 127 7.97 -4.26 -2.29
CA SER A 127 7.71 -4.35 -0.84
C SER A 127 6.95 -5.64 -0.50
N PHE A 128 5.91 -5.96 -1.27
CA PHE A 128 5.11 -7.17 -1.11
C PHE A 128 5.96 -8.42 -1.22
N THR A 129 6.74 -8.56 -2.31
CA THR A 129 7.59 -9.74 -2.52
C THR A 129 8.55 -9.93 -1.35
N LEU A 130 9.21 -8.86 -0.90
CA LEU A 130 10.15 -8.93 0.20
C LEU A 130 9.49 -9.40 1.51
N VAL A 131 8.39 -8.78 1.91
CA VAL A 131 7.68 -9.12 3.16
C VAL A 131 7.01 -10.49 3.05
N ALA A 132 6.44 -10.83 1.90
CA ALA A 132 5.83 -12.13 1.65
C ALA A 132 6.86 -13.26 1.71
N THR A 133 8.07 -13.08 1.17
CA THR A 133 9.16 -14.06 1.29
C THR A 133 9.54 -14.30 2.75
N TRP A 134 9.61 -13.24 3.57
CA TRP A 134 9.89 -13.38 5.01
C TRP A 134 8.81 -14.19 5.72
N TRP A 135 7.54 -13.86 5.49
CA TRP A 135 6.42 -14.63 6.05
C TRP A 135 6.40 -16.07 5.54
N ALA A 136 6.71 -16.31 4.27
CA ALA A 136 6.78 -17.66 3.71
C ALA A 136 7.88 -18.51 4.37
N ALA A 137 9.05 -17.92 4.67
CA ALA A 137 10.12 -18.62 5.38
C ALA A 137 9.72 -18.98 6.83
N ILE A 138 9.11 -18.03 7.55
CA ILE A 138 8.61 -18.25 8.92
C ILE A 138 7.53 -19.32 8.94
N LEU A 139 6.51 -19.19 8.09
CA LEU A 139 5.41 -20.14 7.98
C LEU A 139 5.90 -21.50 7.51
N GLY A 140 6.87 -21.57 6.59
CA GLY A 140 7.48 -22.81 6.13
C GLY A 140 8.17 -23.58 7.25
N GLY A 141 8.96 -22.88 8.09
CA GLY A 141 9.60 -23.51 9.24
C GLY A 141 8.64 -23.88 10.37
N LEU A 142 7.62 -23.05 10.63
CA LEU A 142 6.53 -23.40 11.56
C LEU A 142 5.70 -24.59 11.06
N SER A 143 5.44 -24.65 9.75
CA SER A 143 4.77 -25.79 9.12
C SER A 143 5.61 -27.05 9.30
N TRP A 144 6.91 -26.97 9.05
CA TRP A 144 7.81 -28.10 9.30
C TRP A 144 7.82 -28.52 10.77
N ALA A 145 7.81 -27.60 11.74
CA ALA A 145 7.72 -27.94 13.15
C ALA A 145 6.43 -28.69 13.50
N LEU A 146 5.32 -28.41 12.79
CA LEU A 146 4.02 -29.04 13.01
C LEU A 146 3.95 -30.51 12.54
N TRP A 147 4.60 -30.88 11.43
CA TRP A 147 4.49 -32.24 10.85
C TRP A 147 5.82 -32.99 10.72
N GLY A 148 6.95 -32.31 10.84
CA GLY A 148 8.29 -32.85 10.58
C GLY A 148 8.67 -34.01 11.49
N TRP A 149 8.11 -34.06 12.70
CA TRP A 149 8.27 -35.15 13.66
C TRP A 149 7.60 -36.46 13.22
N SER A 150 6.64 -36.42 12.29
CA SER A 150 5.95 -37.63 11.81
C SER A 150 6.73 -38.37 10.71
N ARG A 151 7.80 -37.78 10.17
CA ARG A 151 8.61 -38.43 9.14
C ARG A 151 9.54 -39.48 9.76
N PRO A 152 9.60 -40.71 9.18
CA PRO A 152 10.61 -41.68 9.54
C PRO A 152 12.01 -41.08 9.31
N SER A 153 12.76 -40.91 10.40
CA SER A 153 14.14 -40.42 10.40
C SER A 153 14.85 -40.96 11.63
N ASP A 154 16.16 -41.15 11.53
CA ASP A 154 17.01 -41.39 12.68
C ASP A 154 17.15 -40.12 13.53
N ASP A 155 17.42 -40.29 14.83
CA ASP A 155 17.48 -39.19 15.79
C ASP A 155 18.48 -38.08 15.35
N GLY A 156 19.62 -38.46 14.77
CA GLY A 156 20.64 -37.53 14.30
C GLY A 156 20.15 -36.66 13.14
N SER A 157 19.61 -37.28 12.10
CA SER A 157 19.02 -36.57 10.94
C SER A 157 17.85 -35.68 11.34
N TYR A 158 16.99 -36.15 12.26
CA TYR A 158 15.87 -35.37 12.78
C TYR A 158 16.35 -34.10 13.50
N LEU A 159 17.28 -34.24 14.45
CA LEU A 159 17.80 -33.11 15.22
C LEU A 159 18.50 -32.08 14.33
N MET A 160 19.24 -32.52 13.32
CA MET A 160 19.85 -31.63 12.33
C MET A 160 18.81 -30.86 11.54
N ALA A 161 17.77 -31.53 11.04
CA ALA A 161 16.67 -30.88 10.35
C ALA A 161 15.93 -29.88 11.26
N ALA A 162 15.63 -30.29 12.49
CA ALA A 162 14.97 -29.44 13.48
C ALA A 162 15.77 -28.17 13.79
N GLY A 163 17.07 -28.34 14.03
CA GLY A 163 17.98 -27.22 14.25
C GLY A 163 18.04 -26.28 13.06
N PHE A 164 18.10 -26.81 11.83
CA PHE A 164 18.09 -26.01 10.61
C PHE A 164 16.81 -25.18 10.48
N TYR A 165 15.63 -25.81 10.53
CA TYR A 165 14.36 -25.09 10.38
C TYR A 165 14.12 -24.10 11.52
N ALA A 166 14.48 -24.44 12.75
CA ALA A 166 14.38 -23.53 13.89
C ALA A 166 15.28 -22.30 13.69
N THR A 167 16.53 -22.50 13.27
CA THR A 167 17.50 -21.41 13.04
C THR A 167 17.03 -20.49 11.92
N VAL A 168 16.57 -21.05 10.79
CA VAL A 168 16.02 -20.27 9.67
C VAL A 168 14.80 -19.48 10.12
N THR A 169 13.83 -20.14 10.80
CA THR A 169 12.60 -19.48 11.28
C THR A 169 12.91 -18.32 12.22
N LEU A 170 13.80 -18.54 13.19
CA LEU A 170 14.25 -17.50 14.13
C LEU A 170 14.96 -16.37 13.41
N GLY A 171 15.86 -16.67 12.47
CA GLY A 171 16.57 -15.65 11.68
C GLY A 171 15.62 -14.75 10.89
N PHE A 172 14.65 -15.33 10.20
CA PHE A 172 13.63 -14.56 9.47
C PHE A 172 12.68 -13.81 10.42
N ALA A 173 12.24 -14.42 11.51
CA ALA A 173 11.36 -13.78 12.50
C ALA A 173 12.03 -12.57 13.19
N LEU A 174 13.31 -12.69 13.55
CA LEU A 174 14.08 -11.61 14.19
C LEU A 174 14.36 -10.45 13.22
N THR A 175 14.54 -10.74 11.94
CA THR A 175 14.80 -9.72 10.91
C THR A 175 13.53 -9.16 10.27
N LEU A 176 12.36 -9.75 10.52
CA LEU A 176 11.08 -9.28 9.98
C LEU A 176 10.76 -7.83 10.38
N PRO A 177 10.86 -7.39 11.66
CA PRO A 177 10.52 -6.01 12.04
C PRO A 177 11.29 -4.92 11.27
N PRO A 178 12.63 -4.96 11.16
CA PRO A 178 13.34 -3.94 10.39
C PRO A 178 13.04 -4.04 8.88
N VAL A 179 12.86 -5.25 8.33
CA VAL A 179 12.55 -5.45 6.90
C VAL A 179 11.16 -4.90 6.56
N ALA A 180 10.13 -5.26 7.33
CA ALA A 180 8.77 -4.77 7.15
C ALA A 180 8.71 -3.25 7.32
N GLY A 181 9.38 -2.70 8.33
CA GLY A 181 9.46 -1.27 8.54
C GLY A 181 10.22 -0.53 7.44
N TRP A 182 11.26 -1.13 6.84
CA TRP A 182 11.96 -0.56 5.69
C TRP A 182 11.05 -0.52 4.46
N ALA A 183 10.39 -1.64 4.16
CA ALA A 183 9.46 -1.79 3.04
C ALA A 183 8.28 -0.81 3.14
N ALA A 184 7.66 -0.71 4.32
CA ALA A 184 6.55 0.22 4.57
C ALA A 184 6.96 1.68 4.36
N ARG A 185 8.16 2.07 4.83
CA ARG A 185 8.70 3.42 4.63
C ARG A 185 9.07 3.68 3.17
N PHE A 186 9.54 2.68 2.44
CA PHE A 186 9.84 2.77 1.02
C PHE A 186 8.59 3.06 0.20
N GLU A 187 7.51 2.27 0.38
CA GLU A 187 6.21 2.49 -0.27
C GLU A 187 5.63 3.87 0.11
N ALA A 188 5.63 4.21 1.40
CA ALA A 188 5.14 5.51 1.88
C ALA A 188 5.90 6.71 1.27
N ARG A 189 7.23 6.64 1.17
CA ARG A 189 8.04 7.70 0.56
C ARG A 189 7.75 7.87 -0.92
N PHE A 190 7.53 6.76 -1.63
CA PHE A 190 7.18 6.80 -3.04
C PHE A 190 5.80 7.42 -3.26
N ALA A 191 4.81 7.03 -2.45
CA ALA A 191 3.47 7.60 -2.46
C ALA A 191 3.51 9.12 -2.22
N VAL A 192 4.22 9.59 -1.18
CA VAL A 192 4.34 11.02 -0.88
C VAL A 192 5.00 11.79 -2.02
N ARG A 193 6.04 11.24 -2.65
CA ARG A 193 6.72 11.89 -3.79
C ARG A 193 5.78 12.06 -4.99
N LEU A 194 5.00 11.03 -5.32
CA LEU A 194 4.02 11.10 -6.41
C LEU A 194 2.89 12.08 -6.10
N LEU A 195 2.35 12.05 -4.87
CA LEU A 195 1.21 12.86 -4.48
C LEU A 195 1.55 14.35 -4.33
N THR A 196 2.75 14.68 -3.85
CA THR A 196 3.16 16.09 -3.61
C THR A 196 4.00 16.67 -4.72
N GLY A 197 4.75 15.85 -5.48
CA GLY A 197 5.70 16.24 -6.54
C GLY A 197 6.67 17.35 -6.16
N ARG A 198 6.92 17.54 -4.86
CA ARG A 198 8.04 18.30 -4.35
C ARG A 198 9.08 17.30 -3.82
N PRO A 199 10.38 17.50 -4.09
CA PRO A 199 11.40 16.79 -3.34
C PRO A 199 11.20 17.14 -1.86
N ALA A 200 11.16 16.12 -1.00
CA ALA A 200 11.05 16.33 0.44
C ALA A 200 12.20 17.24 0.86
N VAL A 201 11.87 18.46 1.33
CA VAL A 201 12.85 19.37 1.90
C VAL A 201 13.44 18.68 3.12
N ARG A 202 14.79 18.66 3.17
CA ARG A 202 15.61 17.97 4.15
C ARG A 202 15.33 18.43 5.58
#